data_AF-A0AAW3F8C1-F1
#
_entry.id   AF-A0AAW3F8C1-F1
#
_cell.length_a   1.000
_cell.length_b   1.000
_cell.length_c   1.000
_cell.angle_alpha   90.00
_cell.angle_beta   90.00
_cell.angle_gamma   90.00
#
_symmetry.space_group_name_H-M   'P 1'
#
loop_
_entity.id
_entity.type
_entity.pdbx_description
1 polymer ?
#
loop_
_entity_poly.entity_id
_entity_poly.type
_entity_poly.pdbx_seq_one_letter_code
_entity_poly.pdbx_strand_id
1 'polypeptide(L)'
;MNRHIASSAAAVARPYDPRRRGTPRGVSIRQLPGWLAHGLSIARQRPVWWLFALLACADAATLFELAPRLALLAPMAAPLAAAVLVLMQERATHARAWSFGEAWLAVAEHRSTLFTIGCATAAIAGAGYAAAHGLRQSHLMPADPLEAEALALLVALPCYALALALFWFAPALVVLRRASAGEAMLASARAVLRNLPIALVHALALGADALAAPWLPVALRALVVTPLLAALVVLGMYASYRALLGDRWTASPARG
;
A
#
# COMPACT_ATOMS: atom_id res chain seq x y z
N MET A 1 -8.05 27.06 -23.25
CA MET A 1 -6.62 26.76 -23.07
C MET A 1 -6.47 25.63 -22.03
N ASN A 2 -6.67 24.34 -22.39
CA ASN A 2 -6.51 23.20 -21.45
C ASN A 2 -6.59 21.78 -22.07
N ARG A 3 -6.44 21.61 -23.40
CA ARG A 3 -6.50 20.27 -24.03
C ARG A 3 -5.15 19.52 -24.02
N HIS A 4 -4.04 20.22 -23.83
CA HIS A 4 -2.71 19.59 -23.86
C HIS A 4 -2.32 18.87 -22.55
N ILE A 5 -2.90 19.24 -21.40
CA ILE A 5 -2.63 18.56 -20.12
C ILE A 5 -3.36 17.21 -20.04
N ALA A 6 -4.63 17.18 -20.49
CA ALA A 6 -5.42 15.94 -20.57
C ALA A 6 -4.82 14.90 -21.53
N SER A 7 -4.17 15.37 -22.62
CA SER A 7 -3.46 14.49 -23.56
C SER A 7 -2.24 13.79 -22.94
N SER A 8 -1.57 14.40 -21.95
CA SER A 8 -0.39 13.80 -21.31
C SER A 8 -0.74 12.83 -20.18
N ALA A 9 -1.84 13.08 -19.46
CA ALA A 9 -2.37 12.13 -18.45
C ALA A 9 -2.93 10.86 -19.10
N ALA A 10 -3.62 11.00 -20.25
CA ALA A 10 -4.15 9.87 -21.01
C ALA A 10 -3.07 8.95 -21.62
N ALA A 11 -1.82 9.42 -21.75
CA ALA A 11 -0.72 8.67 -22.36
C ALA A 11 -0.05 7.65 -21.41
N VAL A 12 -0.35 7.67 -20.11
CA VAL A 12 0.26 6.75 -19.13
C VAL A 12 -0.58 5.47 -18.96
N ALA A 13 -1.90 5.59 -19.03
CA ALA A 13 -2.79 4.49 -18.75
C ALA A 13 -3.09 3.65 -20.00
N ARG A 14 -2.49 2.46 -20.07
CA ARG A 14 -2.90 1.45 -21.06
C ARG A 14 -4.23 0.83 -20.63
N PRO A 15 -5.20 0.62 -21.54
CA PRO A 15 -6.45 -0.07 -21.19
C PRO A 15 -6.14 -1.43 -20.55
N TYR A 16 -6.76 -1.71 -19.40
CA TYR A 16 -6.72 -3.02 -18.78
C TYR A 16 -7.40 -4.03 -19.73
N ASP A 17 -6.64 -5.00 -20.24
CA ASP A 17 -7.18 -6.08 -21.05
C ASP A 17 -7.42 -7.32 -20.17
N PRO A 18 -8.68 -7.64 -19.83
CA PRO A 18 -9.02 -8.80 -19.00
C PRO A 18 -8.76 -10.14 -19.69
N ARG A 19 -8.48 -10.16 -21.02
CA ARG A 19 -8.13 -11.37 -21.78
C ARG A 19 -6.61 -11.64 -21.78
N ARG A 20 -5.78 -10.61 -21.65
CA ARG A 20 -4.35 -10.74 -21.31
C ARG A 20 -4.14 -10.87 -19.80
N ARG A 21 -4.77 -11.88 -19.18
CA ARG A 21 -4.42 -12.34 -17.83
C ARG A 21 -2.99 -12.90 -17.87
N GLY A 22 -1.99 -12.03 -17.84
CA GLY A 22 -0.69 -12.44 -17.34
C GLY A 22 -0.92 -12.88 -15.90
N THR A 23 -0.75 -14.16 -15.60
CA THR A 23 -0.68 -14.60 -14.21
C THR A 23 0.37 -13.74 -13.51
N PRO A 24 0.10 -13.22 -12.30
CA PRO A 24 1.09 -12.45 -11.57
C PRO A 24 2.41 -13.20 -11.56
N ARG A 25 3.53 -12.51 -11.80
CA ARG A 25 4.83 -13.20 -11.79
C ARG A 25 5.14 -13.67 -10.37
N GLY A 26 5.70 -14.87 -10.26
CA GLY A 26 6.30 -15.32 -9.01
C GLY A 26 7.70 -14.72 -8.92
N VAL A 27 8.01 -14.05 -7.82
CA VAL A 27 9.30 -13.39 -7.60
C VAL A 27 9.94 -13.91 -6.32
N SER A 28 11.26 -14.11 -6.38
CA SER A 28 12.06 -14.51 -5.22
C SER A 28 12.27 -13.33 -4.25
N ILE A 29 12.28 -13.63 -2.95
CA ILE A 29 12.59 -12.68 -1.87
C ILE A 29 13.96 -11.99 -2.06
N ARG A 30 14.89 -12.62 -2.80
CA ARG A 30 16.20 -12.05 -3.14
C ARG A 30 16.13 -10.77 -3.96
N GLN A 31 15.00 -10.46 -4.58
CA GLN A 31 14.80 -9.21 -5.33
C GLN A 31 14.42 -8.02 -4.45
N LEU A 32 14.01 -8.25 -3.19
CA LEU A 32 13.58 -7.21 -2.27
C LEU A 32 14.63 -6.10 -2.06
N PRO A 33 15.93 -6.39 -1.85
CA PRO A 33 16.95 -5.34 -1.75
C PRO A 33 17.07 -4.52 -3.04
N GLY A 34 16.90 -5.15 -4.20
CA GLY A 34 16.92 -4.47 -5.50
C GLY A 34 15.72 -3.51 -5.66
N TRP A 35 14.56 -3.88 -5.13
CA TRP A 35 13.38 -3.01 -5.11
C TRP A 35 13.59 -1.80 -4.20
N LEU A 36 14.16 -2.00 -3.02
CA LEU A 36 14.48 -0.91 -2.10
C LEU A 36 15.55 0.01 -2.66
N ALA A 37 16.59 -0.55 -3.30
CA ALA A 37 17.62 0.24 -3.99
C ALA A 37 17.04 1.08 -5.13
N HIS A 38 16.09 0.52 -5.89
CA HIS A 38 15.38 1.26 -6.94
C HIS A 38 14.48 2.36 -6.38
N GLY A 39 13.69 2.06 -5.34
CA GLY A 39 12.92 3.08 -4.63
C GLY A 39 13.81 4.20 -4.10
N LEU A 40 14.96 3.84 -3.53
CA LEU A 40 15.93 4.80 -2.98
C LEU A 40 16.59 5.64 -4.08
N SER A 41 16.87 5.07 -5.25
CA SER A 41 17.42 5.84 -6.38
C SER A 41 16.40 6.85 -6.90
N ILE A 42 15.11 6.50 -6.94
CA ILE A 42 14.02 7.46 -7.22
C ILE A 42 13.94 8.52 -6.11
N ALA A 43 14.08 8.11 -4.84
CA ALA A 43 14.03 9.03 -3.71
C ALA A 43 15.14 10.09 -3.73
N ARG A 44 16.35 9.68 -4.12
CA ARG A 44 17.50 10.58 -4.26
C ARG A 44 17.31 11.64 -5.35
N GLN A 45 16.46 11.40 -6.35
CA GLN A 45 16.20 12.40 -7.39
C GLN A 45 15.32 13.56 -6.90
N ARG A 46 14.47 13.32 -5.89
CA ARG A 46 13.57 14.33 -5.29
C ARG A 46 13.46 14.13 -3.78
N PRO A 47 14.53 14.42 -3.02
CA PRO A 47 14.61 14.09 -1.59
C PRO A 47 13.55 14.84 -0.77
N VAL A 48 13.25 16.09 -1.12
CA VAL A 48 12.26 16.92 -0.40
C VAL A 48 10.85 16.33 -0.53
N TRP A 49 10.45 15.91 -1.73
CA TRP A 49 9.14 15.30 -1.94
C TRP A 49 9.00 13.96 -1.23
N TRP A 50 10.08 13.18 -1.22
CA TRP A 50 10.11 11.92 -0.52
C TRP A 50 10.05 12.08 0.99
N LEU A 51 10.79 13.03 1.54
CA LEU A 51 10.70 13.38 2.94
C LEU A 51 9.28 13.82 3.30
N PHE A 52 8.65 14.65 2.46
CA PHE A 52 7.25 15.05 2.66
C PHE A 52 6.29 13.86 2.61
N ALA A 53 6.44 12.94 1.65
CA ALA A 53 5.62 11.73 1.57
C ALA A 53 5.80 10.82 2.79
N LEU A 54 7.04 10.63 3.25
CA LEU A 54 7.36 9.84 4.44
C LEU A 54 6.78 10.46 5.70
N LEU A 55 6.95 11.77 5.87
CA LEU A 55 6.38 12.51 6.99
C LEU A 55 4.85 12.47 6.95
N ALA A 56 4.23 12.71 5.79
CA ALA A 56 2.78 12.64 5.67
C ALA A 56 2.23 11.23 6.00
N CYS A 57 2.93 10.17 5.57
CA CYS A 57 2.58 8.80 5.95
C CYS A 57 2.77 8.54 7.46
N ALA A 58 3.86 9.05 8.04
CA ALA A 58 4.15 8.89 9.46
C ALA A 58 3.17 9.68 10.35
N ASP A 59 2.88 10.92 9.98
CA ASP A 59 1.90 11.78 10.64
C ASP A 59 0.50 11.17 10.55
N ALA A 60 0.12 10.63 9.39
CA ALA A 60 -1.16 9.94 9.24
C ALA A 60 -1.22 8.68 10.12
N ALA A 61 -0.18 7.86 10.13
CA ALA A 61 -0.12 6.66 10.98
C ALA A 61 -0.20 7.03 12.48
N THR A 62 0.55 8.05 12.89
CA THR A 62 0.52 8.56 14.28
C THR A 62 -0.84 9.13 14.63
N LEU A 63 -1.48 9.86 13.72
CA LEU A 63 -2.83 10.40 13.92
C LEU A 63 -3.87 9.27 14.09
N PHE A 64 -3.75 8.18 13.32
CA PHE A 64 -4.64 7.02 13.45
C PHE A 64 -4.42 6.27 14.77
N GLU A 65 -3.19 6.24 15.26
CA GLU A 65 -2.89 5.68 16.58
C GLU A 65 -3.50 6.52 17.71
N LEU A 66 -3.31 7.85 17.67
CA LEU A 66 -3.81 8.77 18.70
C LEU A 66 -5.34 8.88 18.69
N ALA A 67 -5.97 8.65 17.55
CA ALA A 67 -7.42 8.69 17.39
C ALA A 67 -7.93 7.38 16.75
N PRO A 68 -8.18 6.32 17.56
CA PRO A 68 -8.64 5.02 17.07
C PRO A 68 -9.94 5.11 16.25
N ARG A 69 -10.78 6.12 16.52
CA ARG A 69 -11.99 6.40 15.75
C ARG A 69 -11.69 6.91 14.32
N LEU A 70 -10.62 7.68 14.15
CA LEU A 70 -10.16 8.15 12.83
C LEU A 70 -9.44 7.04 12.05
N ALA A 71 -8.85 6.05 12.74
CA ALA A 71 -8.23 4.89 12.11
C ALA A 71 -9.22 4.11 11.21
N LEU A 72 -10.52 4.13 11.52
CA LEU A 72 -11.57 3.54 10.68
C LEU A 72 -11.71 4.23 9.32
N LEU A 73 -11.34 5.52 9.22
CA LEU A 73 -11.40 6.31 7.99
C LEU A 73 -10.08 6.23 7.19
N ALA A 74 -8.99 5.77 7.81
CA ALA A 74 -7.69 5.61 7.17
C ALA A 74 -7.75 4.85 5.83
N PRO A 75 -8.49 3.73 5.70
CA PRO A 75 -8.54 2.98 4.45
C PRO A 75 -9.29 3.74 3.34
N MET A 76 -10.03 4.81 3.64
CA MET A 76 -10.67 5.64 2.61
C MET A 76 -9.68 6.61 1.96
N ALA A 77 -8.71 7.12 2.73
CA ALA A 77 -7.68 8.03 2.24
C ALA A 77 -6.49 7.28 1.62
N ALA A 78 -6.17 6.09 2.13
CA ALA A 78 -5.00 5.31 1.72
C ALA A 78 -4.93 5.01 0.21
N PRO A 79 -6.02 4.64 -0.50
CA PRO A 79 -5.98 4.40 -1.95
C PRO A 79 -5.60 5.63 -2.75
N LEU A 80 -6.07 6.81 -2.34
CA LEU A 80 -5.74 8.07 -3.00
C LEU A 80 -4.26 8.41 -2.80
N ALA A 81 -3.76 8.31 -1.57
CA ALA A 81 -2.35 8.53 -1.27
C ALA A 81 -1.44 7.55 -2.04
N ALA A 82 -1.77 6.25 -2.01
CA ALA A 82 -1.02 5.22 -2.74
C ALA A 82 -1.01 5.47 -4.25
N ALA A 83 -2.14 5.88 -4.83
CA ALA A 83 -2.25 6.22 -6.24
C ALA A 83 -1.37 7.42 -6.64
N VAL A 84 -1.35 8.48 -5.82
CA VAL A 84 -0.48 9.66 -6.04
C VAL A 84 0.99 9.24 -6.03
N LEU A 85 1.40 8.48 -5.01
CA LEU A 85 2.79 8.03 -4.85
C LEU A 85 3.24 7.20 -6.05
N VAL A 86 2.42 6.25 -6.49
CA VAL A 86 2.72 5.38 -7.64
C VAL A 86 2.85 6.18 -8.94
N LEU A 87 1.94 7.13 -9.21
CA LEU A 87 2.03 7.97 -10.41
C LEU A 87 3.28 8.84 -10.40
N MET A 88 3.63 9.40 -9.24
CA MET A 88 4.85 10.21 -9.10
C MET A 88 6.11 9.36 -9.34
N GLN A 89 6.16 8.13 -8.81
CA GLN A 89 7.26 7.19 -9.03
C GLN A 89 7.35 6.74 -10.51
N GLU A 90 6.21 6.44 -11.14
CA GLU A 90 6.13 6.10 -12.57
C GLU A 90 6.68 7.22 -13.46
N ARG A 91 6.25 8.45 -13.20
CA ARG A 91 6.66 9.62 -13.97
C ARG A 91 8.12 9.98 -13.74
N ALA A 92 8.65 9.85 -12.53
CA ALA A 92 10.07 10.04 -12.27
C ALA A 92 10.96 9.02 -13.01
N THR A 93 10.43 7.83 -13.28
CA THR A 93 11.19 6.74 -13.90
C THR A 93 11.18 6.79 -15.44
N HIS A 94 10.06 7.17 -16.07
CA HIS A 94 9.90 7.06 -17.53
C HIS A 94 9.68 8.38 -18.26
N ALA A 95 9.51 9.51 -17.57
CA ALA A 95 9.11 10.76 -18.20
C ALA A 95 9.53 11.99 -17.38
N ARG A 96 8.98 13.16 -17.75
CA ARG A 96 9.06 14.36 -16.91
C ARG A 96 8.30 14.12 -15.61
N ALA A 97 9.01 14.25 -14.50
CA ALA A 97 8.45 14.15 -13.17
C ALA A 97 7.42 15.25 -12.91
N TRP A 98 6.22 14.84 -12.51
CA TRP A 98 5.08 15.72 -12.26
C TRP A 98 5.21 16.50 -10.94
N SER A 99 4.50 17.63 -10.87
CA SER A 99 4.17 18.29 -9.62
C SER A 99 3.05 17.52 -8.88
N PHE A 100 2.90 17.77 -7.57
CA PHE A 100 1.81 17.17 -6.80
C PHE A 100 0.43 17.53 -7.35
N GLY A 101 0.22 18.77 -7.80
CA GLY A 101 -1.04 19.19 -8.42
C GLY A 101 -1.37 18.40 -9.69
N GLU A 102 -0.38 18.19 -10.56
CA GLU A 102 -0.55 17.34 -11.76
C GLU A 102 -0.87 15.89 -11.40
N ALA A 103 -0.17 15.32 -10.39
CA ALA A 103 -0.43 13.96 -9.93
C ALA A 103 -1.82 13.83 -9.29
N TRP A 104 -2.23 14.78 -8.45
CA TRP A 104 -3.54 14.80 -7.81
C TRP A 104 -4.67 14.91 -8.83
N LEU A 105 -4.53 15.76 -9.85
CA LEU A 105 -5.51 15.87 -10.92
C LEU A 105 -5.68 14.55 -11.67
N ALA A 106 -4.58 13.84 -11.97
CA ALA A 106 -4.64 12.53 -12.59
C ALA A 106 -5.31 11.47 -11.69
N VAL A 107 -5.07 11.50 -10.37
CA VAL A 107 -5.76 10.62 -9.41
C VAL A 107 -7.24 10.96 -9.28
N ALA A 108 -7.59 12.25 -9.35
CA ALA A 108 -8.97 12.73 -9.22
C ALA A 108 -9.89 12.18 -10.32
N GLU A 109 -9.35 11.87 -11.51
CA GLU A 109 -10.08 11.18 -12.59
C GLU A 109 -10.56 9.77 -12.17
N HIS A 110 -9.86 9.14 -11.22
CA HIS A 110 -10.14 7.78 -10.74
C HIS A 110 -10.71 7.74 -9.31
N ARG A 111 -11.09 8.89 -8.75
CA ARG A 111 -11.49 9.02 -7.34
C ARG A 111 -12.62 8.08 -6.93
N SER A 112 -13.62 7.86 -7.78
CA SER A 112 -14.76 6.98 -7.46
C SER A 112 -14.31 5.53 -7.32
N THR A 113 -13.49 5.04 -8.25
CA THR A 113 -12.93 3.69 -8.21
C THR A 113 -12.01 3.48 -7.01
N LEU A 114 -11.14 4.47 -6.72
CA LEU A 114 -10.25 4.43 -5.56
C LEU A 114 -11.02 4.48 -4.24
N PHE A 115 -12.09 5.28 -4.17
CA PHE A 115 -12.98 5.34 -3.02
C PHE A 115 -13.72 4.02 -2.81
N THR A 116 -14.19 3.36 -3.88
CA THR A 116 -14.79 2.02 -3.78
C THR A 116 -13.82 1.00 -3.19
N ILE A 117 -12.54 1.01 -3.61
CA ILE A 117 -11.50 0.15 -3.03
C ILE A 117 -11.34 0.47 -1.54
N GLY A 118 -11.28 1.76 -1.18
CA GLY A 118 -11.19 2.20 0.21
C GLY A 118 -12.36 1.74 1.07
N CYS A 119 -13.60 1.92 0.61
CA CYS A 119 -14.80 1.44 1.29
C CYS A 119 -14.79 -0.08 1.47
N ALA A 120 -14.47 -0.83 0.42
CA ALA A 120 -14.50 -2.29 0.47
C ALA A 120 -13.44 -2.83 1.45
N THR A 121 -12.23 -2.29 1.40
CA THR A 121 -11.14 -2.69 2.30
C THR A 121 -11.39 -2.25 3.74
N ALA A 122 -11.98 -1.05 3.95
CA ALA A 122 -12.44 -0.59 5.26
C ALA A 122 -13.52 -1.51 5.84
N ALA A 123 -14.51 -1.91 5.03
CA ALA A 123 -15.58 -2.79 5.48
C ALA A 123 -15.05 -4.17 5.92
N ILE A 124 -14.10 -4.74 5.17
CA ILE A 124 -13.46 -6.02 5.53
C ILE A 124 -12.65 -5.88 6.82
N ALA A 125 -11.82 -4.84 6.93
CA ALA A 125 -11.05 -4.58 8.15
C ALA A 125 -11.97 -4.33 9.36
N GLY A 126 -13.04 -3.56 9.16
CA GLY A 126 -14.06 -3.27 10.16
C GLY A 126 -14.81 -4.52 10.62
N ALA A 127 -15.08 -5.47 9.72
CA ALA A 127 -15.64 -6.77 10.10
C ALA A 127 -14.69 -7.56 11.01
N GLY A 128 -13.39 -7.55 10.73
CA GLY A 128 -12.37 -8.15 11.59
C GLY A 128 -12.32 -7.50 12.98
N TYR A 129 -12.34 -6.17 13.03
CA TYR A 129 -12.41 -5.42 14.27
C TYR A 129 -13.68 -5.75 15.07
N ALA A 130 -14.85 -5.74 14.42
CA ALA A 130 -16.13 -6.05 15.05
C ALA A 130 -16.17 -7.48 15.60
N ALA A 131 -15.63 -8.46 14.86
CA ALA A 131 -15.53 -9.85 15.31
C ALA A 131 -14.63 -9.98 16.56
N ALA A 132 -13.46 -9.36 16.57
CA ALA A 132 -12.58 -9.34 17.73
C ALA A 132 -13.19 -8.60 18.93
N HIS A 133 -13.89 -7.50 18.69
CA HIS A 133 -14.59 -6.76 19.75
C HIS A 133 -15.74 -7.58 20.34
N GLY A 134 -16.56 -8.21 19.49
CA GLY A 134 -17.64 -9.09 19.94
C GLY A 134 -17.13 -10.28 20.75
N LEU A 135 -15.99 -10.87 20.34
CA LEU A 135 -15.35 -11.93 21.11
C LEU A 135 -14.90 -11.43 22.49
N ARG A 136 -14.28 -10.23 22.58
CA ARG A 136 -13.87 -9.61 23.87
C ARG A 136 -15.04 -9.39 24.82
N GLN A 137 -16.25 -9.22 24.32
CA GLN A 137 -17.46 -9.07 25.13
C GLN A 137 -18.12 -10.41 25.47
N SER A 138 -17.66 -11.52 24.90
CA SER A 138 -18.25 -12.84 25.09
C SER A 138 -17.67 -13.57 26.30
N HIS A 139 -18.44 -14.51 26.86
CA HIS A 139 -17.98 -15.41 27.92
C HIS A 139 -16.94 -16.46 27.43
N LEU A 140 -16.67 -16.52 26.13
CA LEU A 140 -15.72 -17.45 25.53
C LEU A 140 -14.27 -16.99 25.66
N MET A 141 -14.03 -15.79 26.19
CA MET A 141 -12.70 -15.23 26.28
C MET A 141 -11.91 -15.88 27.43
N PRO A 142 -10.64 -16.28 27.20
CA PRO A 142 -9.75 -16.74 28.25
C PRO A 142 -9.63 -15.73 29.40
N ALA A 143 -9.42 -16.25 30.61
CA ALA A 143 -9.19 -15.41 31.78
C ALA A 143 -7.80 -14.74 31.74
N ASP A 144 -6.82 -15.38 31.09
CA ASP A 144 -5.49 -14.80 30.89
C ASP A 144 -5.58 -13.66 29.85
N PRO A 145 -5.19 -12.42 30.20
CA PRO A 145 -5.19 -11.28 29.29
C PRO A 145 -4.35 -11.49 28.02
N LEU A 146 -3.24 -12.24 28.11
CA LEU A 146 -2.38 -12.49 26.96
C LEU A 146 -3.03 -13.46 25.98
N GLU A 147 -3.65 -14.52 26.48
CA GLU A 147 -4.37 -15.49 25.65
C GLU A 147 -5.62 -14.86 25.03
N ALA A 148 -6.31 -14.01 25.78
CA ALA A 148 -7.47 -13.25 25.30
C ALA A 148 -7.11 -12.33 24.12
N GLU A 149 -6.02 -11.59 24.23
CA GLU A 149 -5.57 -10.70 23.16
C GLU A 149 -5.07 -11.49 21.94
N ALA A 150 -4.35 -12.59 22.16
CA ALA A 150 -3.91 -13.47 21.09
C ALA A 150 -5.09 -14.06 20.30
N LEU A 151 -6.14 -14.51 21.00
CA LEU A 151 -7.35 -15.05 20.36
C LEU A 151 -8.13 -13.96 19.60
N ALA A 152 -8.28 -12.77 20.19
CA ALA A 152 -8.90 -11.63 19.52
C ALA A 152 -8.15 -11.25 18.23
N LEU A 153 -6.81 -11.24 18.27
CA LEU A 153 -5.98 -11.01 17.11
C LEU A 153 -6.14 -12.12 16.06
N LEU A 154 -6.15 -13.39 16.49
CA LEU A 154 -6.32 -14.54 15.61
C LEU A 154 -7.63 -14.49 14.81
N VAL A 155 -8.71 -13.98 15.43
CA VAL A 155 -10.00 -13.79 14.76
C VAL A 155 -9.99 -12.63 13.78
N ALA A 156 -9.34 -11.51 14.11
CA ALA A 156 -9.29 -10.33 13.21
C ALA A 156 -8.29 -10.48 12.06
N LEU A 157 -7.22 -11.26 12.27
CA LEU A 157 -6.08 -11.35 11.36
C LEU A 157 -6.45 -11.75 9.91
N PRO A 158 -7.34 -12.72 9.64
CA PRO A 158 -7.73 -13.07 8.28
C PRO A 158 -8.39 -11.91 7.53
N CYS A 159 -9.22 -11.12 8.24
CA CYS A 159 -9.88 -9.94 7.67
C CYS A 159 -8.85 -8.86 7.31
N TYR A 160 -7.92 -8.55 8.22
CA TYR A 160 -6.86 -7.58 7.93
C TYR A 160 -5.94 -8.04 6.81
N ALA A 161 -5.55 -9.32 6.80
CA ALA A 161 -4.73 -9.89 5.73
C ALA A 161 -5.44 -9.82 4.37
N LEU A 162 -6.75 -10.12 4.32
CA LEU A 162 -7.56 -10.03 3.11
C LEU A 162 -7.71 -8.58 2.63
N ALA A 163 -8.04 -7.64 3.54
CA ALA A 163 -8.15 -6.22 3.22
C ALA A 163 -6.84 -5.69 2.64
N LEU A 164 -5.70 -6.01 3.28
CA LEU A 164 -4.38 -5.62 2.81
C LEU A 164 -4.07 -6.23 1.44
N ALA A 165 -4.37 -7.52 1.24
CA ALA A 165 -4.11 -8.20 -0.04
C ALA A 165 -4.91 -7.60 -1.20
N LEU A 166 -6.18 -7.23 -0.96
CA LEU A 166 -7.02 -6.57 -1.95
C LEU A 166 -6.57 -5.12 -2.22
N PHE A 167 -6.01 -4.45 -1.22
CA PHE A 167 -5.55 -3.06 -1.31
C PHE A 167 -4.18 -2.92 -1.99
N TRP A 168 -3.22 -3.78 -1.66
CA TRP A 168 -1.78 -3.53 -1.83
C TRP A 168 -1.34 -3.03 -3.22
N PHE A 169 -1.87 -3.61 -4.30
CA PHE A 169 -1.58 -3.20 -5.68
C PHE A 169 -2.76 -2.55 -6.41
N ALA A 170 -3.94 -2.52 -5.80
CA ALA A 170 -5.15 -2.08 -6.48
C ALA A 170 -5.11 -0.60 -6.91
N PRO A 171 -4.67 0.37 -6.07
CA PRO A 171 -4.52 1.76 -6.50
C PRO A 171 -3.62 1.93 -7.71
N ALA A 172 -2.50 1.21 -7.76
CA ALA A 172 -1.56 1.23 -8.88
C ALA A 172 -2.21 0.69 -10.17
N LEU A 173 -2.97 -0.40 -10.08
CA LEU A 173 -3.70 -0.97 -11.22
C LEU A 173 -4.79 -0.03 -11.76
N VAL A 174 -5.49 0.69 -10.87
CA VAL A 174 -6.49 1.69 -11.28
C VAL A 174 -5.83 2.82 -12.06
N VAL A 175 -4.79 3.46 -11.51
CA VAL A 175 -4.22 4.66 -12.14
C VAL A 175 -3.27 4.38 -13.30
N LEU A 176 -2.55 3.26 -13.30
CA LEU A 176 -1.63 2.90 -14.37
C LEU A 176 -2.25 2.05 -15.47
N ARG A 177 -3.34 1.32 -15.17
CA ARG A 177 -3.99 0.42 -16.14
C ARG A 177 -5.47 0.68 -16.34
N ARG A 178 -6.09 1.68 -15.69
CA ARG A 178 -7.55 1.93 -15.79
C ARG A 178 -8.40 0.70 -15.43
N ALA A 179 -7.90 -0.15 -14.53
CA ALA A 179 -8.65 -1.31 -14.07
C ALA A 179 -9.88 -0.86 -13.26
N SER A 180 -10.99 -1.58 -13.38
CA SER A 180 -12.13 -1.38 -12.48
C SER A 180 -11.79 -1.80 -11.04
N ALA A 181 -12.55 -1.33 -10.05
CA ALA A 181 -12.25 -1.59 -8.63
C ALA A 181 -12.16 -3.11 -8.33
N GLY A 182 -13.14 -3.89 -8.78
CA GLY A 182 -13.17 -5.33 -8.56
C GLY A 182 -12.01 -6.07 -9.25
N GLU A 183 -11.68 -5.69 -10.50
CA GLU A 183 -10.56 -6.29 -11.23
C GLU A 183 -9.22 -5.97 -10.57
N ALA A 184 -9.03 -4.71 -10.15
CA ALA A 184 -7.83 -4.25 -9.47
C ALA A 184 -7.61 -4.98 -8.14
N MET A 185 -8.66 -5.09 -7.33
CA MET A 185 -8.62 -5.80 -6.05
C MET A 185 -8.31 -7.29 -6.22
N LEU A 186 -8.98 -7.96 -7.17
CA LEU A 186 -8.78 -9.38 -7.41
C LEU A 186 -7.38 -9.68 -7.97
N ALA A 187 -6.87 -8.83 -8.88
CA ALA A 187 -5.51 -8.95 -9.39
C ALA A 187 -4.47 -8.69 -8.27
N SER A 188 -4.73 -7.73 -7.38
CA SER A 188 -3.91 -7.48 -6.20
C SER A 188 -3.86 -8.71 -5.29
N ALA A 189 -5.01 -9.27 -4.91
CA ALA A 189 -5.07 -10.45 -4.06
C ALA A 189 -4.35 -11.65 -4.68
N ARG A 190 -4.55 -11.91 -5.98
CA ARG A 190 -3.81 -12.97 -6.69
C ARG A 190 -2.30 -12.74 -6.70
N ALA A 191 -1.86 -11.49 -6.87
CA ALA A 191 -0.43 -11.15 -6.84
C ALA A 191 0.18 -11.38 -5.46
N VAL A 192 -0.51 -10.98 -4.39
CA VAL A 192 -0.10 -11.18 -3.01
C VAL A 192 -0.06 -12.68 -2.67
N LEU A 193 -1.12 -13.43 -2.98
CA LEU A 193 -1.19 -14.89 -2.74
C LEU A 193 -0.10 -15.66 -3.50
N ARG A 194 0.23 -15.23 -4.71
CA ARG A 194 1.31 -15.86 -5.51
C ARG A 194 2.71 -15.52 -4.97
N ASN A 195 2.83 -14.47 -4.17
CA ASN A 195 4.09 -13.96 -3.63
C ASN A 195 4.05 -13.84 -2.11
N LEU A 196 3.45 -14.84 -1.46
CA LEU A 196 3.32 -14.92 0.00
C LEU A 196 4.64 -14.69 0.75
N PRO A 197 5.80 -15.21 0.33
CA PRO A 197 7.05 -14.94 1.06
C PRO A 197 7.37 -13.45 1.18
N ILE A 198 7.11 -12.66 0.13
CA ILE A 198 7.32 -11.22 0.14
C ILE A 198 6.26 -10.51 1.00
N ALA A 199 5.00 -10.97 0.90
CA ALA A 199 3.92 -10.44 1.73
C ALA A 199 4.21 -10.69 3.22
N LEU A 200 4.75 -11.86 3.56
CA LEU A 200 5.16 -12.22 4.91
C LEU A 200 6.25 -11.31 5.45
N VAL A 201 7.22 -10.86 4.65
CA VAL A 201 8.21 -9.88 5.12
C VAL A 201 7.56 -8.58 5.59
N HIS A 202 6.61 -8.06 4.81
CA HIS A 202 5.89 -6.83 5.17
C HIS A 202 4.97 -7.07 6.36
N ALA A 203 4.28 -8.21 6.42
CA ALA A 203 3.44 -8.60 7.54
C ALA A 203 4.23 -8.79 8.84
N LEU A 204 5.42 -9.39 8.77
CA LEU A 204 6.32 -9.54 9.92
C LEU A 204 6.86 -8.19 10.38
N ALA A 205 7.21 -7.28 9.47
CA ALA A 205 7.65 -5.93 9.84
C ALA A 205 6.54 -5.14 10.57
N LEU A 206 5.32 -5.16 10.04
CA LEU A 206 4.15 -4.51 10.66
C LEU A 206 3.76 -5.20 11.97
N GLY A 207 3.79 -6.53 12.01
CA GLY A 207 3.49 -7.31 13.22
C GLY A 207 4.52 -7.08 14.32
N ALA A 208 5.81 -7.01 13.97
CA ALA A 208 6.88 -6.72 14.92
C ALA A 208 6.72 -5.32 15.54
N ASP A 209 6.34 -4.32 14.74
CA ASP A 209 6.02 -2.98 15.26
C ASP A 209 4.81 -2.99 16.20
N ALA A 210 3.72 -3.65 15.81
CA ALA A 210 2.53 -3.77 16.66
C ALA A 210 2.82 -4.49 18.00
N LEU A 211 3.67 -5.52 17.98
CA LEU A 211 4.08 -6.24 19.20
C LEU A 211 5.06 -5.43 20.06
N ALA A 212 5.91 -4.62 19.44
CA ALA A 212 6.87 -3.77 20.13
C ALA A 212 6.24 -2.48 20.67
N ALA A 213 5.07 -2.08 20.14
CA ALA A 213 4.38 -0.84 20.50
C ALA A 213 4.20 -0.58 22.01
N PRO A 214 3.86 -1.56 22.87
CA PRO A 214 3.74 -1.33 24.32
C PRO A 214 5.07 -1.03 25.01
N TRP A 215 6.18 -1.40 24.39
CA TRP A 215 7.53 -1.35 24.98
C TRP A 215 8.35 -0.17 24.47
N LEU A 216 7.94 0.47 23.37
CA LEU A 216 8.66 1.60 22.78
C LEU A 216 8.10 2.94 23.27
N PRO A 217 8.97 3.89 23.63
CA PRO A 217 8.54 5.28 23.82
C PRO A 217 7.85 5.80 22.57
N VAL A 218 6.70 6.48 22.74
CA VAL A 218 5.90 7.02 21.62
C VAL A 218 6.75 7.87 20.68
N ALA A 219 7.67 8.68 21.22
CA ALA A 219 8.58 9.50 20.42
C ALA A 219 9.51 8.66 19.53
N LEU A 220 10.06 7.55 20.05
CA LEU A 220 10.92 6.65 19.27
C LEU A 220 10.11 5.96 18.17
N ARG A 221 8.88 5.54 18.48
CA ARG A 221 8.00 4.91 17.50
C ARG A 221 7.66 5.89 16.37
N ALA A 222 7.17 7.08 16.72
CA ALA A 222 6.75 8.10 15.76
C ALA A 222 7.91 8.66 14.91
N LEU A 223 9.09 8.91 15.51
CA LEU A 223 10.21 9.57 14.81
C LEU A 223 11.16 8.61 14.10
N VAL A 224 11.17 7.32 14.45
CA VAL A 224 12.13 6.35 13.90
C VAL A 224 11.43 5.16 13.27
N VAL A 225 10.58 4.45 14.01
CA VAL A 225 10.00 3.19 13.54
C VAL A 225 8.97 3.42 12.45
N THR A 226 8.01 4.32 12.67
CA THR A 226 6.97 4.67 11.70
C THR A 226 7.55 5.18 10.37
N PRO A 227 8.50 6.13 10.32
CA PRO A 227 9.08 6.57 9.05
C PRO A 227 9.92 5.48 8.37
N LEU A 228 10.56 4.59 9.13
CA LEU A 228 11.30 3.46 8.56
C LEU A 228 10.36 2.43 7.93
N LEU A 229 9.23 2.13 8.57
CA LEU A 229 8.17 1.30 7.99
C LEU A 229 7.52 1.96 6.78
N ALA A 230 7.23 3.26 6.85
CA ALA A 230 6.71 4.01 5.72
C ALA A 230 7.70 3.97 4.55
N ALA A 231 9.00 4.12 4.81
CA ALA A 231 10.03 3.99 3.78
C ALA A 231 10.06 2.60 3.17
N LEU A 232 10.02 1.54 3.98
CA LEU A 232 9.95 0.16 3.49
C LEU A 232 8.77 -0.03 2.52
N VAL A 233 7.58 0.42 2.91
CA VAL A 233 6.36 0.29 2.12
C VAL A 233 6.44 1.15 0.85
N VAL A 234 6.70 2.45 0.96
CA VAL A 234 6.65 3.38 -0.18
C VAL A 234 7.77 3.09 -1.19
N LEU A 235 8.98 2.74 -0.74
CA LEU A 235 10.10 2.38 -1.61
C LEU A 235 9.85 1.04 -2.32
N GLY A 236 9.22 0.08 -1.63
CA GLY A 236 8.92 -1.24 -2.18
C GLY A 236 7.69 -1.27 -3.08
N MET A 237 6.69 -0.40 -2.88
CA MET A 237 5.37 -0.53 -3.50
C MET A 237 5.40 -0.45 -5.03
N TYR A 238 6.05 0.57 -5.60
CA TYR A 238 6.12 0.73 -7.05
C TYR A 238 7.01 -0.31 -7.73
N ALA A 239 8.18 -0.59 -7.16
CA ALA A 239 9.10 -1.59 -7.69
C ALA A 239 8.49 -3.01 -7.66
N SER A 240 7.81 -3.37 -6.57
CA SER A 240 7.10 -4.65 -6.47
C SER A 240 5.92 -4.73 -7.44
N TYR A 241 5.13 -3.65 -7.59
CA TYR A 241 4.08 -3.57 -8.61
C TYR A 241 4.65 -3.88 -10.01
N ARG A 242 5.75 -3.23 -10.41
CA ARG A 242 6.35 -3.45 -11.73
C ARG A 242 6.86 -4.87 -11.91
N ALA A 243 7.52 -5.43 -10.91
CA ALA A 243 8.07 -6.77 -11.00
C ALA A 243 6.97 -7.83 -11.15
N LEU A 244 5.90 -7.68 -10.37
CA LEU A 244 4.82 -8.66 -10.23
C LEU A 244 3.74 -8.53 -11.31
N LEU A 245 3.42 -7.28 -11.66
CA LEU A 245 2.25 -6.91 -12.48
C LEU A 245 2.60 -5.96 -13.64
N GLY A 246 3.84 -5.47 -13.74
CA GLY A 246 4.32 -4.64 -14.86
C GLY A 246 4.83 -5.44 -16.06
N ASP A 247 4.96 -4.76 -17.20
CA ASP A 247 5.60 -5.35 -18.39
C ASP A 247 7.11 -5.52 -18.14
N ARG A 248 7.71 -6.58 -18.72
CA ARG A 248 9.06 -7.15 -18.48
C ARG A 248 10.00 -6.29 -17.61
N TRP A 249 10.30 -6.76 -16.39
CA TRP A 249 11.43 -6.26 -15.61
C TRP A 249 12.73 -6.68 -16.30
N THR A 250 13.32 -5.80 -17.11
CA THR A 250 14.76 -5.84 -17.37
C THR A 250 15.40 -5.03 -16.26
N ALA A 251 15.92 -5.69 -15.23
CA ALA A 251 17.06 -5.10 -14.54
C ALA A 251 18.09 -4.79 -15.62
N SER A 252 18.25 -3.52 -15.98
CA SER A 252 19.45 -3.15 -16.70
C SER A 252 20.61 -3.53 -15.77
N PRO A 253 21.56 -4.37 -16.20
CA PRO A 253 22.80 -4.48 -15.45
C PRO A 253 23.35 -3.06 -15.35
N ALA A 254 23.74 -2.66 -14.14
CA ALA A 254 24.57 -1.48 -13.97
C ALA A 254 25.79 -1.69 -14.88
N ARG A 255 25.86 -0.93 -15.97
CA ARG A 255 27.10 -0.69 -16.69
C ARG A 255 27.66 0.60 -16.10
N GLY A 256 28.86 0.50 -15.55
CA GLY A 256 29.57 1.55 -14.85
C GLY A 256 30.38 0.92 -13.74
#